data_AF-A0A6C0AZD4-F1
#
_entry.id   AF-A0A6C0AZD4-F1
#
_cell.length_a   1.000
_cell.length_b   1.000
_cell.length_c   1.000
_cell.angle_alpha   90.00
_cell.angle_beta   90.00
_cell.angle_gamma   90.00
#
_symmetry.space_group_name_H-M   'P 1'
#
loop_
_entity.id
_entity.type
_entity.pdbx_description
1 polymer ?
#
loop_
_entity_poly.entity_id
_entity_poly.type
_entity_poly.pdbx_seq_one_letter_code
_entity_poly.pdbx_strand_id
1 'polypeptide(L)'
;MVFFDYTNKEYISKMDNANKKIGIRDDDKFGKKDVVIIYTPPKVGSTTLVSSFRINTAGKFDVLHLHNDKMLKYLHDIHDATVMEIIYYNKFLGKQVYVIDIYRSPIEHKISLFFENIDTHHFNSPPEILKTYDIKKIINRFNKIFPHLITSDYYRTVYEIEPPEVFNFNNKYITARKDGIQFLKIRLKDSIEWKTILKNIFGIEIFIVSEYETEKKPIGELYKNFKKNYRIPCNLLDLVKDDEALSYYYSKNEKNEYLESWENKMTHVKIEPFTVPEFELYTSISVENKYMTELDRDHYIDMGCLCMGCSRKRGIFLLKLMKGEPIYDKIEHISAAKEYIKEKAKHMHVYYKKQNTKQNVVKQNFIRNFK
;
A
#
# COMPACT_ATOMS: atom_id res chain seq x y z
N MET A 1 -9.89 23.55 -13.73
CA MET A 1 -11.01 22.59 -13.73
C MET A 1 -10.71 21.61 -14.84
N VAL A 2 -10.38 20.35 -14.51
CA VAL A 2 -10.12 19.34 -15.54
C VAL A 2 -11.48 18.93 -16.14
N PHE A 3 -11.67 19.20 -17.43
CA PHE A 3 -12.91 18.90 -18.11
C PHE A 3 -12.82 17.51 -18.73
N PHE A 4 -13.56 16.55 -18.18
CA PHE A 4 -13.68 15.21 -18.74
C PHE A 4 -14.96 15.12 -19.56
N ASP A 5 -14.85 14.71 -20.82
CA ASP A 5 -16.00 14.60 -21.72
C ASP A 5 -16.73 13.26 -21.50
N TYR A 6 -17.56 13.23 -20.46
CA TYR A 6 -18.44 12.10 -20.17
C TYR A 6 -19.67 12.01 -21.10
N THR A 7 -19.72 12.80 -22.18
CA THR A 7 -20.71 12.64 -23.26
C THR A 7 -20.13 11.86 -24.45
N ASN A 8 -18.81 11.77 -24.54
CA ASN A 8 -18.11 11.01 -25.56
C ASN A 8 -18.10 9.51 -25.23
N LYS A 9 -18.77 8.72 -26.10
CA LYS A 9 -18.86 7.25 -25.95
C LYS A 9 -17.50 6.55 -26.01
N GLU A 10 -16.56 7.05 -26.80
CA GLU A 10 -15.22 6.47 -26.92
C GLU A 10 -14.44 6.67 -25.61
N TYR A 11 -14.54 7.87 -25.03
CA TYR A 11 -13.93 8.17 -23.73
C TYR A 11 -14.50 7.26 -22.62
N ILE A 12 -15.82 7.10 -22.56
CA ILE A 12 -16.47 6.19 -21.61
C ILE A 12 -15.98 4.75 -21.80
N SER A 13 -15.98 4.24 -23.04
CA SER A 13 -15.54 2.87 -23.33
C SER A 13 -14.09 2.61 -22.92
N LYS A 14 -13.23 3.60 -23.12
CA LYS A 14 -11.83 3.58 -22.66
C LYS A 14 -11.75 3.49 -21.14
N MET A 15 -12.48 4.34 -20.43
CA MET A 15 -12.46 4.37 -18.97
C MET A 15 -13.08 3.11 -18.35
N ASP A 16 -14.12 2.53 -18.97
CA ASP A 16 -14.68 1.22 -18.60
C ASP A 16 -13.64 0.10 -18.73
N ASN A 17 -12.88 0.11 -19.84
CA ASN A 17 -11.81 -0.85 -20.05
C ASN A 17 -10.70 -0.70 -18.99
N ALA A 18 -10.31 0.55 -18.67
CA ALA A 18 -9.34 0.83 -17.61
C ALA A 18 -9.83 0.30 -16.25
N ASN A 19 -11.08 0.61 -15.85
CA ASN A 19 -11.69 0.11 -14.62
C ASN A 19 -11.71 -1.43 -14.56
N LYS A 20 -12.06 -2.10 -15.66
CA LYS A 20 -12.03 -3.57 -15.75
C LYS A 20 -10.62 -4.12 -15.56
N LYS A 21 -9.61 -3.54 -16.22
CA LYS A 21 -8.20 -3.96 -16.14
C LYS A 21 -7.58 -3.79 -14.75
N ILE A 22 -8.00 -2.77 -14.00
CA ILE A 22 -7.57 -2.55 -12.60
C ILE A 22 -8.47 -3.25 -11.57
N GLY A 23 -9.52 -3.95 -12.04
CA GLY A 23 -10.37 -4.79 -11.20
C GLY A 23 -11.42 -4.04 -10.38
N ILE A 24 -11.72 -2.78 -10.72
CA ILE A 24 -12.89 -2.08 -10.18
C ILE A 24 -14.13 -2.67 -10.85
N ARG A 25 -15.10 -3.12 -10.05
CA ARG A 25 -16.26 -3.85 -10.56
C ARG A 25 -17.49 -2.96 -10.54
N ASP A 26 -18.19 -2.94 -11.66
CA ASP A 26 -19.57 -2.51 -11.75
C ASP A 26 -20.40 -3.78 -11.81
N ASP A 27 -20.83 -4.27 -10.64
CA ASP A 27 -21.63 -5.48 -10.55
C ASP A 27 -23.11 -5.10 -10.45
N ASP A 28 -23.81 -5.23 -11.58
CA ASP A 28 -25.25 -4.96 -11.68
C ASP A 28 -26.08 -5.82 -10.71
N LYS A 29 -25.55 -6.95 -10.20
CA LYS A 29 -26.28 -7.86 -9.29
C LYS A 29 -26.13 -7.50 -7.80
N PHE A 30 -25.05 -6.83 -7.41
CA PHE A 30 -24.75 -6.55 -6.00
C PHE A 30 -24.66 -5.04 -5.70
N GLY A 31 -24.92 -4.19 -6.68
CA GLY A 31 -24.83 -2.75 -6.58
C GLY A 31 -23.41 -2.23 -6.80
N LYS A 32 -23.30 -0.93 -7.09
CA LYS A 32 -22.00 -0.27 -7.25
C LYS A 32 -21.31 -0.18 -5.88
N LYS A 33 -20.11 -0.75 -5.78
CA LYS A 33 -19.27 -0.57 -4.59
C LYS A 33 -18.61 0.78 -4.59
N ASP A 34 -18.42 1.32 -3.41
CA ASP A 34 -17.56 2.48 -3.20
C ASP A 34 -16.09 2.10 -3.44
N VAL A 35 -15.26 3.08 -3.76
CA VAL A 35 -13.86 2.86 -4.15
C VAL A 35 -12.93 3.54 -3.16
N VAL A 36 -11.95 2.79 -2.68
CA VAL A 36 -10.80 3.31 -1.92
C VAL A 36 -9.57 3.19 -2.80
N ILE A 37 -9.00 4.34 -3.18
CA ILE A 37 -7.80 4.43 -3.99
C ILE A 37 -6.68 4.93 -3.08
N ILE A 38 -5.77 4.03 -2.72
CA ILE A 38 -4.54 4.41 -2.02
C ILE A 38 -3.57 4.87 -3.10
N TYR A 39 -3.59 6.17 -3.35
CA TYR A 39 -2.71 6.83 -4.31
C TYR A 39 -1.67 7.60 -3.50
N THR A 40 -0.41 7.20 -3.59
CA THR A 40 0.62 7.72 -2.68
C THR A 40 2.02 7.40 -3.22
N PRO A 41 3.07 8.12 -2.83
CA PRO A 41 4.45 7.80 -3.23
C PRO A 41 4.86 6.39 -2.80
N PRO A 42 5.85 5.75 -3.45
CA PRO A 42 6.35 4.45 -3.00
C PRO A 42 6.99 4.55 -1.61
N LYS A 43 7.03 3.42 -0.89
CA LYS A 43 7.75 3.26 0.40
C LYS A 43 7.25 4.13 1.57
N VAL A 44 5.96 4.42 1.59
CA VAL A 44 5.29 5.16 2.68
C VAL A 44 4.43 4.28 3.60
N GLY A 45 4.48 2.95 3.45
CA GLY A 45 3.65 2.01 4.22
C GLY A 45 2.27 1.74 3.61
N SER A 46 2.12 2.00 2.31
CA SER A 46 0.87 1.80 1.59
C SER A 46 0.48 0.33 1.44
N THR A 47 1.43 -0.59 1.26
CA THR A 47 1.16 -2.04 1.21
C THR A 47 0.43 -2.54 2.46
N THR A 48 0.90 -2.14 3.65
CA THR A 48 0.25 -2.38 4.96
C THR A 48 -1.20 -1.91 4.95
N LEU A 49 -1.44 -0.69 4.47
CA LEU A 49 -2.77 -0.10 4.43
C LEU A 49 -3.70 -0.84 3.45
N VAL A 50 -3.22 -1.13 2.24
CA VAL A 50 -3.97 -1.84 1.18
C VAL A 50 -4.44 -3.20 1.68
N SER A 51 -3.53 -3.99 2.24
CA SER A 51 -3.87 -5.32 2.74
C SER A 51 -4.81 -5.26 3.94
N SER A 52 -4.65 -4.25 4.82
CA SER A 52 -5.59 -3.99 5.91
C SER A 52 -6.99 -3.70 5.37
N PHE A 53 -7.15 -2.81 4.39
CA PHE A 53 -8.45 -2.57 3.75
C PHE A 53 -9.02 -3.84 3.12
N ARG A 54 -8.25 -4.53 2.27
CA ARG A 54 -8.74 -5.72 1.57
C ARG A 54 -9.23 -6.83 2.50
N ILE A 55 -8.55 -7.05 3.64
CA ILE A 55 -8.97 -8.04 4.64
C ILE A 55 -10.24 -7.59 5.39
N ASN A 56 -10.31 -6.32 5.79
CA ASN A 56 -11.38 -5.82 6.67
C ASN A 56 -12.67 -5.43 5.92
N THR A 57 -12.56 -5.01 4.66
CA THR A 57 -13.67 -4.39 3.91
C THR A 57 -14.07 -5.17 2.66
N ALA A 58 -13.77 -6.47 2.63
CA ALA A 58 -14.16 -7.34 1.54
C ALA A 58 -15.67 -7.26 1.25
N GLY A 59 -16.01 -6.92 0.01
CA GLY A 59 -17.40 -6.76 -0.42
C GLY A 59 -18.01 -5.37 -0.20
N LYS A 60 -17.37 -4.48 0.57
CA LYS A 60 -17.83 -3.09 0.76
C LYS A 60 -17.15 -2.11 -0.19
N PHE A 61 -15.83 -2.21 -0.28
CA PHE A 61 -15.01 -1.34 -1.13
C PHE A 61 -14.27 -2.14 -2.19
N ASP A 62 -14.13 -1.56 -3.38
CA ASP A 62 -13.05 -1.92 -4.29
C ASP A 62 -11.79 -1.13 -3.88
N VAL A 63 -10.68 -1.83 -3.64
CA VAL A 63 -9.45 -1.25 -3.06
C VAL A 63 -8.31 -1.32 -4.06
N LEU A 64 -7.91 -0.15 -4.55
CA LEU A 64 -6.86 0.03 -5.55
C LEU A 64 -5.62 0.68 -4.93
N HIS A 65 -4.45 0.27 -5.38
CA HIS A 65 -3.16 0.84 -4.95
C HIS A 65 -2.34 1.27 -6.14
N LEU A 66 -1.96 2.54 -6.17
CA LEU A 66 -1.20 3.14 -7.27
C LEU A 66 -0.16 4.11 -6.71
N HIS A 67 0.99 4.19 -7.38
CA HIS A 67 2.03 5.16 -7.07
C HIS A 67 2.15 6.25 -8.14
N ASN A 68 1.74 6.01 -9.38
CA ASN A 68 1.78 6.96 -10.48
C ASN A 68 1.09 6.36 -11.71
N ASP A 69 0.94 7.16 -12.77
CA ASP A 69 0.39 6.72 -14.06
C ASP A 69 1.22 5.62 -14.72
N LYS A 70 2.55 5.56 -14.46
CA LYS A 70 3.40 4.50 -15.02
C LYS A 70 2.98 3.11 -14.54
N MET A 71 2.43 2.98 -13.33
CA MET A 71 1.88 1.70 -12.86
C MET A 71 0.68 1.23 -13.68
N LEU A 72 -0.17 2.14 -14.17
CA LEU A 72 -1.28 1.79 -15.06
C LEU A 72 -0.76 1.14 -16.33
N LYS A 73 0.30 1.70 -16.91
CA LYS A 73 0.97 1.17 -18.09
C LYS A 73 1.61 -0.19 -17.84
N TYR A 74 2.50 -0.28 -16.85
CA TYR A 74 3.34 -1.47 -16.68
C TYR A 74 2.64 -2.65 -16.00
N LEU A 75 1.67 -2.40 -15.11
CA LEU A 75 0.98 -3.46 -14.37
C LEU A 75 -0.36 -3.83 -14.98
N HIS A 76 -1.03 -2.89 -15.64
CA HIS A 76 -2.39 -3.08 -16.14
C HIS A 76 -2.53 -2.91 -17.66
N ASP A 77 -1.46 -2.56 -18.38
CA ASP A 77 -1.48 -2.33 -19.83
C ASP A 77 -2.49 -1.22 -20.22
N ILE A 78 -2.49 -0.14 -19.45
CA ILE A 78 -3.31 1.06 -19.69
C ILE A 78 -2.37 2.19 -20.06
N HIS A 79 -2.38 2.62 -21.33
CA HIS A 79 -1.42 3.60 -21.86
C HIS A 79 -1.99 5.00 -22.00
N ASP A 80 -3.32 5.10 -21.97
CA ASP A 80 -4.06 6.28 -22.38
C ASP A 80 -4.87 6.90 -21.25
N ALA A 81 -4.81 6.41 -20.02
CA ALA A 81 -5.50 7.01 -18.87
C ALA A 81 -4.53 7.35 -17.73
N THR A 82 -4.86 8.40 -16.99
CA THR A 82 -4.19 8.82 -15.75
C THR A 82 -4.92 8.29 -14.52
N VAL A 83 -4.24 8.26 -13.37
CA VAL A 83 -4.86 7.89 -12.09
C VAL A 83 -5.98 8.86 -11.71
N MET A 84 -5.79 10.16 -11.97
CA MET A 84 -6.82 11.16 -11.70
C MET A 84 -8.06 10.96 -12.57
N GLU A 85 -7.92 10.64 -13.86
CA GLU A 85 -9.06 10.29 -14.72
C GLU A 85 -9.86 9.11 -14.15
N ILE A 86 -9.19 8.07 -13.67
CA ILE A 86 -9.85 6.90 -13.04
C ILE A 86 -10.61 7.32 -11.78
N ILE A 87 -10.01 8.16 -10.93
CA ILE A 87 -10.66 8.69 -9.71
C ILE A 87 -11.96 9.42 -10.07
N TYR A 88 -11.90 10.40 -10.98
CA TYR A 88 -13.07 11.18 -11.37
C TYR A 88 -14.10 10.36 -12.14
N TYR A 89 -13.67 9.41 -12.97
CA TYR A 89 -14.58 8.51 -13.67
C TYR A 89 -15.42 7.66 -12.71
N ASN A 90 -14.80 7.10 -11.66
CA ASN A 90 -15.53 6.35 -10.65
C ASN A 90 -16.53 7.23 -9.88
N LYS A 91 -16.20 8.52 -9.69
CA LYS A 91 -17.16 9.47 -9.13
C LYS A 91 -18.32 9.74 -10.08
N PHE A 92 -18.05 9.92 -11.37
CA PHE A 92 -19.05 10.07 -12.43
C PHE A 92 -20.02 8.88 -12.49
N LEU A 93 -19.52 7.65 -12.28
CA LEU A 93 -20.36 6.45 -12.16
C LEU A 93 -21.28 6.43 -10.92
N GLY A 94 -21.19 7.43 -10.03
CA GLY A 94 -22.03 7.58 -8.84
C GLY A 94 -21.51 6.85 -7.60
N LYS A 95 -20.25 6.39 -7.61
CA LYS A 95 -19.62 5.75 -6.45
C LYS A 95 -19.16 6.80 -5.44
N GLN A 96 -19.06 6.44 -4.16
CA GLN A 96 -18.26 7.23 -3.23
C GLN A 96 -16.80 6.86 -3.43
N VAL A 97 -15.96 7.87 -3.62
CA VAL A 97 -14.53 7.70 -3.93
C VAL A 97 -13.71 8.32 -2.82
N TYR A 98 -12.83 7.52 -2.24
CA TYR A 98 -11.86 7.93 -1.23
C TYR A 98 -10.46 7.80 -1.81
N VAL A 99 -9.68 8.87 -1.76
CA VAL A 99 -8.27 8.88 -2.16
C VAL A 99 -7.42 9.04 -0.91
N ILE A 100 -6.59 8.05 -0.59
CA ILE A 100 -5.74 8.07 0.61
C ILE A 100 -4.28 8.22 0.21
N ASP A 101 -3.64 9.25 0.76
CA ASP A 101 -2.22 9.49 0.68
C ASP A 101 -1.56 9.39 2.07
N ILE A 102 -0.32 8.94 2.11
CA ILE A 102 0.43 8.68 3.33
C ILE A 102 1.73 9.49 3.31
N TYR A 103 1.89 10.33 4.32
CA TYR A 103 3.15 11.01 4.58
C TYR A 103 4.11 10.11 5.36
N ARG A 104 5.40 10.14 4.99
CA ARG A 104 6.48 9.49 5.73
C ARG A 104 7.60 10.48 5.98
N SER A 105 8.20 10.38 7.16
CA SER A 105 9.36 11.16 7.58
C SER A 105 10.50 11.05 6.57
N PRO A 106 11.17 12.16 6.23
CA PRO A 106 11.99 12.25 5.03
C PRO A 106 13.20 11.33 5.04
N ILE A 107 13.94 11.22 6.16
CA ILE A 107 15.14 10.38 6.22
C ILE A 107 14.78 8.90 6.11
N GLU A 108 13.76 8.45 6.85
CA GLU A 108 13.27 7.08 6.83
C GLU A 108 12.69 6.70 5.46
N HIS A 109 12.05 7.65 4.79
CA HIS A 109 11.55 7.49 3.43
C HIS A 109 12.69 7.32 2.43
N LYS A 110 13.69 8.21 2.46
CA LYS A 110 14.91 8.11 1.63
C LYS A 110 15.64 6.78 1.85
N ILE A 111 15.85 6.39 3.10
CA ILE A 111 16.45 5.08 3.44
C ILE A 111 15.63 3.94 2.81
N SER A 112 14.30 4.00 2.92
CA SER A 112 13.45 2.93 2.40
C SER A 112 13.38 2.89 0.88
N LEU A 113 13.48 4.04 0.19
CA LEU A 113 13.61 4.11 -1.26
C LEU A 113 14.92 3.49 -1.73
N PHE A 114 16.02 3.84 -1.06
CA PHE A 114 17.34 3.27 -1.36
C PHE A 114 17.36 1.75 -1.18
N PHE A 115 16.83 1.24 -0.06
CA PHE A 115 16.79 -0.19 0.20
C PHE A 115 15.77 -0.97 -0.63
N GLU A 116 14.85 -0.30 -1.33
CA GLU A 116 13.92 -0.99 -2.23
C GLU A 116 14.62 -1.54 -3.47
N ASN A 117 15.59 -0.78 -4.01
CA ASN A 117 16.29 -1.14 -5.24
C ASN A 117 17.80 -1.30 -5.01
N ILE A 118 18.21 -1.68 -3.78
CA ILE A 118 19.63 -1.72 -3.40
C ILE A 118 20.40 -2.76 -4.21
N ASP A 119 19.80 -3.93 -4.39
CA ASP A 119 20.32 -5.04 -5.19
C ASP A 119 20.16 -4.76 -6.68
N THR A 120 18.97 -4.36 -7.13
CA THR A 120 18.59 -4.29 -8.56
C THR A 120 18.92 -2.97 -9.27
N HIS A 121 19.34 -1.93 -8.56
CA HIS A 121 19.65 -0.65 -9.18
C HIS A 121 20.91 -0.03 -8.58
N HIS A 122 21.03 0.01 -7.25
CA HIS A 122 22.12 0.75 -6.64
C HIS A 122 23.47 0.02 -6.70
N PHE A 123 23.45 -1.31 -6.67
CA PHE A 123 24.65 -2.15 -6.72
C PHE A 123 24.61 -3.22 -7.83
N ASN A 124 23.47 -3.43 -8.48
CA ASN A 124 23.28 -4.46 -9.51
C ASN A 124 23.90 -5.81 -9.12
N SER A 125 23.62 -6.25 -7.89
CA SER A 125 24.22 -7.43 -7.27
C SER A 125 23.15 -8.22 -6.53
N PRO A 126 23.09 -9.55 -6.69
CA PRO A 126 22.18 -10.41 -5.94
C PRO A 126 22.27 -10.19 -4.42
N PRO A 127 21.16 -10.32 -3.67
CA PRO A 127 21.14 -10.12 -2.22
C PRO A 127 22.20 -10.92 -1.45
N GLU A 128 22.51 -12.14 -1.89
CA GLU A 128 23.50 -13.03 -1.27
C GLU A 128 24.90 -12.42 -1.32
N ILE A 129 25.26 -11.82 -2.45
CA ILE A 129 26.55 -11.16 -2.64
C ILE A 129 26.56 -9.82 -1.90
N LEU A 130 25.46 -9.06 -2.00
CA LEU A 130 25.36 -7.72 -1.42
C LEU A 130 25.55 -7.74 0.11
N LYS A 131 25.12 -8.80 0.80
CA LYS A 131 25.34 -8.99 2.24
C LYS A 131 26.82 -9.00 2.64
N THR A 132 27.72 -9.34 1.72
CA THR A 132 29.17 -9.40 1.99
C THR A 132 29.86 -8.05 1.86
N TYR A 133 29.15 -7.01 1.37
CA TYR A 133 29.75 -5.70 1.13
C TYR A 133 30.07 -4.99 2.45
N ASP A 134 31.19 -4.26 2.47
CA ASP A 134 31.51 -3.35 3.57
C ASP A 134 30.39 -2.30 3.70
N ILE A 135 29.87 -2.16 4.93
CA ILE A 135 28.81 -1.22 5.24
C ILE A 135 29.19 0.23 4.90
N LYS A 136 30.48 0.57 4.95
CA LYS A 136 30.97 1.90 4.55
C LYS A 136 30.69 2.18 3.07
N LYS A 137 30.79 1.18 2.19
CA LYS A 137 30.48 1.29 0.76
C LYS A 137 28.99 1.59 0.55
N ILE A 138 28.13 0.92 1.30
CA ILE A 138 26.68 1.11 1.26
C ILE A 138 26.30 2.51 1.75
N ILE A 139 26.86 2.94 2.88
CA ILE A 139 26.66 4.28 3.45
C ILE A 139 27.15 5.37 2.51
N ASN A 140 28.34 5.20 1.92
CA ASN A 140 28.87 6.15 0.95
C ASN A 140 27.94 6.31 -0.26
N ARG A 141 27.42 5.20 -0.81
CA ARG A 141 26.46 5.26 -1.92
C ARG A 141 25.19 6.00 -1.52
N PHE A 142 24.61 5.67 -0.37
CA PHE A 142 23.40 6.32 0.13
C PHE A 142 23.58 7.83 0.27
N ASN A 143 24.68 8.25 0.90
CA ASN A 143 25.00 9.66 1.09
C ASN A 143 25.21 10.40 -0.24
N LYS A 144 25.86 9.77 -1.22
CA LYS A 144 26.08 10.37 -2.55
C LYS A 144 24.78 10.65 -3.30
N ILE A 145 23.75 9.83 -3.11
CA ILE A 145 22.45 10.00 -3.79
C ILE A 145 21.38 10.67 -2.93
N PHE A 146 21.66 10.93 -1.64
CA PHE A 146 20.66 11.34 -0.65
C PHE A 146 19.78 12.53 -1.09
N PRO A 147 20.32 13.62 -1.67
CA PRO A 147 19.50 14.75 -2.12
C PRO A 147 18.52 14.36 -3.24
N HIS A 148 18.89 13.39 -4.08
CA HIS A 148 18.11 12.96 -5.25
C HIS A 148 17.03 11.93 -4.94
N LEU A 149 17.01 11.39 -3.71
CA LEU A 149 15.95 10.50 -3.24
C LEU A 149 14.71 11.35 -2.87
N ILE A 150 13.90 11.71 -3.87
CA ILE A 150 12.76 12.63 -3.70
C ILE A 150 11.69 12.03 -2.77
N THR A 151 11.23 12.85 -1.82
CA THR A 151 10.10 12.58 -0.92
C THR A 151 8.90 13.41 -1.38
N SER A 152 8.17 12.93 -2.39
CA SER A 152 7.08 13.70 -3.01
C SER A 152 5.86 13.82 -2.09
N ASP A 153 5.18 14.96 -2.12
CA ASP A 153 3.93 15.18 -1.37
C ASP A 153 2.72 15.30 -2.31
N TYR A 154 2.15 14.15 -2.70
CA TYR A 154 1.05 14.12 -3.69
C TYR A 154 -0.16 14.93 -3.26
N TYR A 155 -0.46 14.97 -1.97
CA TYR A 155 -1.56 15.76 -1.44
C TYR A 155 -1.47 17.24 -1.82
N ARG A 156 -0.27 17.83 -1.77
CA ARG A 156 -0.04 19.25 -2.11
C ARG A 156 0.27 19.46 -3.58
N THR A 157 0.82 18.46 -4.29
CA THR A 157 1.37 18.66 -5.65
C THR A 157 0.65 17.94 -6.78
N VAL A 158 -0.18 16.92 -6.49
CA VAL A 158 -0.79 16.05 -7.51
C VAL A 158 -2.31 16.18 -7.53
N TYR A 159 -2.98 16.29 -6.38
CA TYR A 159 -4.45 16.21 -6.32
C TYR A 159 -5.18 17.50 -6.70
N GLU A 160 -4.43 18.59 -6.90
CA GLU A 160 -4.99 19.91 -7.21
C GLU A 160 -6.07 20.34 -6.19
N ILE A 161 -5.90 19.96 -4.93
CA ILE A 161 -6.77 20.36 -3.81
C ILE A 161 -6.05 21.43 -3.00
N GLU A 162 -6.81 22.35 -2.42
CA GLU A 162 -6.27 23.29 -1.45
C GLU A 162 -6.03 22.55 -0.12
N PRO A 163 -4.78 22.40 0.33
CA PRO A 163 -4.52 21.84 1.64
C PRO A 163 -5.00 22.83 2.71
N PRO A 164 -5.44 22.36 3.89
CA PRO A 164 -5.65 23.26 5.02
C PRO A 164 -4.34 23.95 5.41
N GLU A 165 -4.41 25.05 6.16
CA GLU A 165 -3.21 25.77 6.58
C GLU A 165 -2.30 24.94 7.50
N VAL A 166 -2.91 24.05 8.31
CA VAL A 166 -2.21 23.26 9.32
C VAL A 166 -2.72 21.82 9.31
N PHE A 167 -1.80 20.87 9.49
CA PHE A 167 -2.16 19.47 9.73
C PHE A 167 -2.92 19.33 11.06
N ASN A 168 -4.00 18.54 11.07
CA ASN A 168 -4.77 18.32 12.28
C ASN A 168 -4.07 17.31 13.20
N PHE A 169 -3.27 17.81 14.15
CA PHE A 169 -2.51 16.99 15.10
C PHE A 169 -3.38 16.25 16.14
N ASN A 170 -4.60 16.72 16.39
CA ASN A 170 -5.52 16.08 17.33
C ASN A 170 -6.13 14.81 16.71
N ASN A 171 -6.66 14.95 15.50
CA ASN A 171 -7.27 13.83 14.77
C ASN A 171 -6.22 12.98 14.05
N LYS A 172 -5.04 13.53 13.77
CA LYS A 172 -3.90 12.88 13.07
C LYS A 172 -4.17 12.53 11.60
N TYR A 173 -5.07 13.28 10.95
CA TYR A 173 -5.32 13.17 9.52
C TYR A 173 -5.89 14.48 8.96
N ILE A 174 -5.74 14.67 7.65
CA ILE A 174 -6.44 15.71 6.90
C ILE A 174 -7.56 15.06 6.07
N THR A 175 -8.69 15.75 5.98
CA THR A 175 -9.76 15.46 5.03
C THR A 175 -10.03 16.69 4.18
N ALA A 176 -10.17 16.50 2.86
CA ALA A 176 -10.66 17.53 1.95
C ALA A 176 -11.64 16.92 0.96
N ARG A 177 -12.66 17.68 0.57
CA ARG A 177 -13.65 17.24 -0.40
C ARG A 177 -13.59 18.13 -1.63
N LYS A 178 -13.37 17.54 -2.80
CA LYS A 178 -13.38 18.22 -4.10
C LYS A 178 -14.21 17.40 -5.08
N ASP A 179 -15.16 18.05 -5.75
CA ASP A 179 -16.05 17.42 -6.75
C ASP A 179 -16.73 16.13 -6.24
N GLY A 180 -17.06 16.11 -4.95
CA GLY A 180 -17.70 14.97 -4.30
C GLY A 180 -16.80 13.75 -4.05
N ILE A 181 -15.49 13.85 -4.29
CA ILE A 181 -14.43 12.89 -3.93
C ILE A 181 -13.83 13.30 -2.57
N GLN A 182 -13.55 12.32 -1.72
CA GLN A 182 -12.94 12.52 -0.41
C GLN A 182 -11.44 12.23 -0.47
N PHE A 183 -10.61 13.26 -0.32
CA PHE A 183 -9.16 13.12 -0.22
C PHE A 183 -8.74 13.08 1.25
N LEU A 184 -7.82 12.18 1.56
CA LEU A 184 -7.36 11.86 2.91
C LEU A 184 -5.84 11.87 2.93
N LYS A 185 -5.25 12.49 3.96
CA LYS A 185 -3.82 12.43 4.25
C LYS A 185 -3.60 11.92 5.67
N ILE A 186 -2.83 10.86 5.80
CA ILE A 186 -2.42 10.29 7.10
C ILE A 186 -0.90 10.23 7.19
N ARG A 187 -0.34 10.06 8.40
CA ARG A 187 1.12 9.91 8.58
C ARG A 187 1.46 8.47 8.95
N LEU A 188 2.56 7.95 8.40
CA LEU A 188 3.07 6.62 8.75
C LEU A 188 3.52 6.54 10.21
N LYS A 189 4.02 7.63 10.80
CA LYS A 189 4.40 7.65 12.22
C LYS A 189 3.23 7.35 13.17
N ASP A 190 2.00 7.61 12.73
CA ASP A 190 0.77 7.37 13.49
C ASP A 190 0.15 6.01 13.14
N SER A 191 0.90 5.08 12.53
CA SER A 191 0.35 3.80 12.06
C SER A 191 -0.26 2.93 13.16
N ILE A 192 0.20 3.10 14.40
CA ILE A 192 -0.36 2.44 15.58
C ILE A 192 -1.80 2.88 15.84
N GLU A 193 -2.15 4.11 15.46
CA GLU A 193 -3.47 4.71 15.65
C GLU A 193 -4.35 4.64 14.39
N TRP A 194 -3.85 4.06 13.29
CA TRP A 194 -4.61 3.95 12.04
C TRP A 194 -5.94 3.23 12.22
N LYS A 195 -6.05 2.23 13.11
CA LYS A 195 -7.34 1.58 13.42
C LYS A 195 -8.39 2.62 13.84
N THR A 196 -8.03 3.52 14.75
CA THR A 196 -8.92 4.57 15.28
C THR A 196 -9.18 5.65 14.24
N ILE A 197 -8.13 6.13 13.56
CA ILE A 197 -8.23 7.13 12.49
C ILE A 197 -9.20 6.65 11.41
N LEU A 198 -9.00 5.44 10.89
CA LEU A 198 -9.82 4.88 9.82
C LEU A 198 -11.25 4.59 10.29
N LYS A 199 -11.45 4.18 11.54
CA LYS A 199 -12.80 4.03 12.11
C LYS A 199 -13.54 5.37 12.12
N ASN A 200 -12.88 6.46 12.48
CA ASN A 200 -13.50 7.79 12.50
C ASN A 200 -13.86 8.29 11.09
N ILE A 201 -13.06 7.94 10.08
CA ILE A 201 -13.29 8.35 8.69
C ILE A 201 -14.37 7.49 8.01
N PHE A 202 -14.29 6.17 8.15
CA PHE A 202 -15.10 5.21 7.38
C PHE A 202 -16.26 4.60 8.17
N GLY A 203 -16.31 4.80 9.49
CA GLY A 203 -17.29 4.15 10.38
C GLY A 203 -17.09 2.64 10.53
N ILE A 204 -15.92 2.10 10.13
CA ILE A 204 -15.61 0.67 10.11
C ILE A 204 -14.30 0.43 10.85
N GLU A 205 -14.25 -0.58 11.72
CA GLU A 205 -12.99 -1.00 12.33
C GLU A 205 -12.09 -1.67 11.29
N ILE A 206 -10.96 -1.05 10.98
CA ILE A 206 -9.93 -1.60 10.10
C ILE A 206 -8.76 -2.03 10.98
N PHE A 207 -8.61 -3.33 11.17
CA PHE A 207 -7.47 -3.91 11.88
C PHE A 207 -6.22 -3.89 10.98
N ILE A 208 -5.13 -3.31 11.51
CA ILE A 208 -3.92 -3.08 10.73
C ILE A 208 -3.09 -4.35 10.64
N VAL A 209 -2.70 -4.69 9.41
CA VAL A 209 -1.85 -5.84 9.09
C VAL A 209 -0.40 -5.36 9.01
N SER A 210 0.48 -5.89 9.85
CA SER A 210 1.92 -5.56 9.80
C SER A 210 2.62 -6.29 8.65
N GLU A 211 2.60 -5.65 7.48
CA GLU A 211 3.25 -6.15 6.26
C GLU A 211 4.60 -5.50 5.95
N TYR A 212 5.43 -6.24 5.20
CA TYR A 212 6.50 -5.69 4.35
C TYR A 212 7.58 -4.85 5.05
N GLU A 213 7.97 -5.25 6.25
CA GLU A 213 9.18 -4.72 6.88
C GLU A 213 10.42 -5.15 6.09
N THR A 214 11.26 -4.19 5.67
CA THR A 214 12.54 -4.46 4.98
C THR A 214 13.40 -5.46 5.74
N GLU A 215 13.28 -5.48 7.08
CA GLU A 215 13.96 -6.41 7.98
C GLU A 215 13.63 -7.89 7.75
N LYS A 216 12.51 -8.19 7.07
CA LYS A 216 12.06 -9.54 6.72
C LYS A 216 12.40 -9.93 5.27
N LYS A 217 12.94 -9.01 4.46
CA LYS A 217 13.40 -9.27 3.08
C LYS A 217 14.77 -9.99 3.09
N PRO A 218 15.22 -10.59 1.97
CA PRO A 218 16.56 -11.17 1.86
C PRO A 218 17.69 -10.23 2.30
N ILE A 219 17.55 -8.94 2.02
CA ILE A 219 18.47 -7.86 2.42
C ILE A 219 18.31 -7.38 3.89
N GLY A 220 17.46 -8.02 4.69
CA GLY A 220 17.06 -7.53 6.02
C GLY A 220 18.21 -7.38 7.01
N GLU A 221 19.19 -8.29 6.99
CA GLU A 221 20.40 -8.21 7.82
C GLU A 221 21.26 -7.00 7.45
N LEU A 222 21.45 -6.75 6.15
CA LEU A 222 22.18 -5.58 5.65
C LEU A 222 21.48 -4.28 6.06
N TYR A 223 20.15 -4.25 5.98
CA TYR A 223 19.35 -3.10 6.41
C TYR A 223 19.50 -2.81 7.92
N LYS A 224 19.47 -3.86 8.76
CA LYS A 224 19.74 -3.71 10.21
C LYS A 224 21.16 -3.22 10.48
N ASN A 225 22.15 -3.77 9.77
CA ASN A 225 23.54 -3.34 9.88
C ASN A 225 23.71 -1.87 9.48
N PHE A 226 23.04 -1.45 8.41
CA PHE A 226 23.01 -0.05 7.96
C PHE A 226 22.42 0.86 9.04
N LYS A 227 21.20 0.57 9.53
CA LYS A 227 20.56 1.38 10.58
C LYS A 227 21.43 1.54 11.84
N LYS A 228 22.16 0.49 12.21
CA LYS A 228 23.06 0.51 13.38
C LYS A 228 24.26 1.44 13.17
N ASN A 229 24.89 1.36 12.01
CA ASN A 229 26.16 2.05 11.73
C ASN A 229 25.98 3.41 11.05
N TYR A 230 24.84 3.66 10.43
CA TYR A 230 24.60 4.90 9.71
C TYR A 230 24.63 6.09 10.66
N ARG A 231 25.40 7.10 10.28
CA ARG A 231 25.43 8.41 10.90
C ARG A 231 25.25 9.44 9.78
N ILE A 232 24.28 10.33 9.93
CA ILE A 232 23.95 11.31 8.88
C ILE A 232 25.01 12.42 8.87
N PRO A 233 25.62 12.73 7.71
CA PRO A 233 26.46 13.92 7.56
C PRO A 233 25.69 15.20 7.89
N CYS A 234 26.31 16.11 8.62
CA CYS A 234 25.66 17.36 9.06
C CYS A 234 25.01 18.12 7.90
N ASN A 235 25.70 18.24 6.76
CA ASN A 235 25.19 18.95 5.60
C ASN A 235 23.98 18.24 4.93
N LEU A 236 23.81 16.93 5.11
CA LEU A 236 22.62 16.22 4.63
C LEU A 236 21.44 16.36 5.61
N LEU A 237 21.72 16.49 6.90
CA LEU A 237 20.70 16.77 7.90
C LEU A 237 20.15 18.20 7.74
N ASP A 238 21.00 19.16 7.38
CA ASP A 238 20.58 20.54 7.11
C ASP A 238 19.51 20.60 6.00
N LEU A 239 19.66 19.80 4.93
CA LEU A 239 18.64 19.69 3.88
C LEU A 239 17.27 19.23 4.39
N VAL A 240 17.24 18.47 5.48
CA VAL A 240 16.00 17.96 6.09
C VAL A 240 15.39 18.97 7.05
N LYS A 241 16.21 19.82 7.69
CA LYS A 241 15.73 20.89 8.59
C LYS A 241 14.83 21.88 7.85
N ASP A 242 15.16 22.14 6.59
CA ASP A 242 14.46 23.05 5.69
C ASP A 242 13.32 22.38 4.90
N ASP A 243 13.02 21.10 5.15
CA ASP A 243 11.96 20.38 4.44
C ASP A 243 10.57 20.94 4.79
N GLU A 244 9.86 21.44 3.77
CA GLU A 244 8.53 22.03 3.93
C GLU A 244 7.48 20.99 4.38
N ALA A 245 7.53 19.78 3.83
CA ALA A 245 6.55 18.74 4.14
C ALA A 245 6.70 18.30 5.61
N LEU A 246 7.94 18.15 6.09
CA LEU A 246 8.22 17.91 7.50
C LEU A 246 7.66 19.03 8.36
N SER A 247 7.89 20.28 7.98
CA SER A 247 7.39 21.45 8.72
C SER A 247 5.86 21.53 8.74
N TYR A 248 5.20 21.03 7.71
CA TYR A 248 3.75 21.05 7.59
C TYR A 248 3.08 19.86 8.32
N TYR A 249 3.62 18.65 8.18
CA TYR A 249 3.02 17.44 8.76
C TYR A 249 3.45 17.15 10.20
N TYR A 250 4.44 17.86 10.73
CA TYR A 250 4.88 17.72 12.12
C TYR A 250 4.59 19.00 12.89
N SER A 251 4.10 18.85 14.12
CA SER A 251 4.04 19.97 15.04
C SER A 251 5.47 20.40 15.39
N LYS A 252 5.63 21.62 15.91
CA LYS A 252 6.95 22.14 16.31
C LYS A 252 7.70 21.17 17.25
N ASN A 253 6.98 20.59 18.22
CA ASN A 253 7.56 19.64 19.17
C ASN A 253 7.96 18.33 18.48
N GLU A 254 7.06 17.74 17.67
CA GLU A 254 7.38 16.51 16.92
C GLU A 254 8.56 16.73 15.96
N LYS A 255 8.66 17.90 15.32
CA LYS A 255 9.78 18.25 14.42
C LYS A 255 11.08 18.32 15.20
N ASN A 256 11.08 18.98 16.36
CA ASN A 256 12.27 19.08 17.21
C ASN A 256 12.72 17.71 17.71
N GLU A 257 11.81 16.89 18.24
CA GLU A 257 12.10 15.52 18.68
C GLU A 257 12.69 14.66 17.54
N TYR A 258 12.12 14.79 16.34
CA TYR A 258 12.61 14.09 15.16
C TYR A 258 14.03 14.52 14.80
N LEU A 259 14.29 15.83 14.71
CA LEU A 259 15.60 16.36 14.37
C LEU A 259 16.64 16.00 15.43
N GLU A 260 16.31 16.14 16.71
CA GLU A 260 17.20 15.78 17.83
C GLU A 260 17.59 14.29 17.78
N SER A 261 16.65 13.41 17.43
CA SER A 261 16.93 11.97 17.27
C SER A 261 17.99 11.68 16.19
N TRP A 262 18.05 12.52 15.15
CA TRP A 262 19.02 12.44 14.05
C TRP A 262 20.30 13.21 14.33
N GLU A 263 20.24 14.32 15.07
CA GLU A 263 21.42 15.05 15.58
C GLU A 263 22.27 14.16 16.49
N ASN A 264 21.62 13.36 17.35
CA ASN A 264 22.29 12.33 18.16
C ASN A 264 22.95 11.21 17.33
N LYS A 265 22.58 11.07 16.05
CA LYS A 265 23.17 10.13 15.09
C LYS A 265 23.90 10.86 13.97
N MET A 266 24.29 12.10 14.17
CA MET A 266 24.98 12.89 13.17
C MET A 266 26.50 12.63 13.19
N THR A 267 27.15 12.90 12.07
CA THR A 267 28.60 13.11 12.00
C THR A 267 28.90 14.51 11.48
N HIS A 268 29.93 15.17 12.01
CA HIS A 268 30.38 16.48 11.54
C HIS A 268 31.17 16.40 10.22
N VAL A 269 31.47 15.19 9.75
CA VAL A 269 32.08 14.98 8.44
C VAL A 269 31.08 15.34 7.36
N LYS A 270 31.41 16.37 6.56
CA LYS A 270 30.65 16.74 5.37
C LYS A 270 30.92 15.75 4.25
N ILE A 271 29.90 15.50 3.45
CA ILE A 271 30.03 14.74 2.21
C ILE A 271 29.54 15.58 1.05
N GLU A 272 30.19 15.46 -0.10
CA GLU A 272 29.74 16.03 -1.36
C GLU A 272 28.83 15.01 -2.06
N PRO A 273 27.51 15.25 -2.18
CA PRO A 273 26.63 14.38 -2.94
C PRO A 273 26.89 14.51 -4.43
N PHE A 274 26.30 13.63 -5.24
CA PHE A 274 26.28 13.84 -6.68
C PHE A 274 25.58 15.15 -7.03
N THR A 275 26.11 15.84 -8.02
CA THR A 275 25.36 16.84 -8.80
C THR A 275 24.24 16.18 -9.60
N VAL A 276 23.33 16.97 -10.17
CA VAL A 276 22.26 16.44 -11.03
C VAL A 276 22.83 15.64 -12.23
N PRO A 277 23.81 16.14 -13.01
CA PRO A 277 24.37 15.37 -14.12
C PRO A 277 25.07 14.08 -13.68
N GLU A 278 25.80 14.10 -12.55
CA GLU A 278 26.43 12.89 -12.00
C GLU A 278 25.38 11.86 -11.56
N PHE A 279 24.26 12.31 -11.00
CA PHE A 279 23.17 11.42 -10.61
C PHE A 279 22.44 10.83 -11.83
N GLU A 280 22.24 11.61 -12.88
CA GLU A 280 21.69 11.13 -14.15
C GLU A 280 22.60 10.08 -14.79
N LEU A 281 23.91 10.34 -14.86
CA LEU A 281 24.90 9.37 -15.33
C LEU A 281 24.95 8.13 -14.46
N TYR A 282 24.89 8.29 -13.14
CA TYR A 282 24.78 7.17 -12.21
C TYR A 282 23.55 6.32 -12.51
N THR A 283 22.40 6.97 -12.73
CA THR A 283 21.13 6.28 -13.01
C THR A 283 21.18 5.54 -14.34
N SER A 284 21.75 6.12 -15.39
CA SER A 284 21.86 5.46 -16.70
C SER A 284 22.73 4.21 -16.62
N ILE A 285 23.92 4.32 -16.02
CA ILE A 285 24.82 3.18 -15.79
C ILE A 285 24.13 2.11 -14.96
N SER A 286 23.42 2.50 -13.89
CA SER A 286 22.70 1.57 -13.04
C SER A 286 21.57 0.84 -13.78
N VAL A 287 20.88 1.50 -14.71
CA VAL A 287 19.82 0.88 -15.52
C VAL A 287 20.40 -0.07 -16.56
N GLU A 288 21.48 0.32 -17.26
CA GLU A 288 22.15 -0.50 -18.26
C GLU A 288 22.74 -1.78 -17.68
N ASN A 289 23.24 -1.72 -16.44
CA ASN A 289 23.86 -2.86 -15.75
C ASN A 289 22.88 -3.70 -14.92
N LYS A 290 21.56 -3.53 -15.11
CA LYS A 290 20.57 -4.31 -14.36
C LYS A 290 20.73 -5.81 -14.61
N TYR A 291 21.01 -6.55 -13.55
CA TYR A 291 21.10 -8.02 -13.61
C TYR A 291 19.72 -8.70 -13.64
N MET A 292 18.65 -7.99 -13.27
CA MET A 292 17.28 -8.49 -13.25
C MET A 292 16.32 -7.45 -13.85
N THR A 293 15.44 -7.92 -14.73
CA THR A 293 14.42 -7.11 -15.43
C THR A 293 13.01 -7.30 -14.88
N GLU A 294 12.79 -8.34 -14.05
CA GLU A 294 11.48 -8.68 -13.52
C GLU A 294 11.08 -7.78 -12.35
N LEU A 295 9.87 -7.24 -12.41
CA LEU A 295 9.21 -6.55 -11.31
C LEU A 295 8.49 -7.59 -10.44
N ASP A 296 8.68 -7.55 -9.12
CA ASP A 296 7.91 -8.37 -8.18
C ASP A 296 6.42 -7.97 -8.22
N ARG A 297 5.61 -8.82 -8.85
CA ARG A 297 4.17 -8.58 -9.04
C ARG A 297 3.32 -8.98 -7.83
N ASP A 298 3.83 -9.81 -6.93
CA ASP A 298 3.03 -10.50 -5.89
C ASP A 298 3.45 -10.12 -4.46
N HIS A 299 3.49 -8.82 -4.20
CA HIS A 299 3.93 -8.30 -2.91
C HIS A 299 2.81 -8.03 -1.87
N TYR A 300 1.56 -8.38 -2.15
CA TYR A 300 0.47 -8.24 -1.17
C TYR A 300 0.17 -9.57 -0.48
N ILE A 301 -0.29 -9.52 0.78
CA ILE A 301 -0.91 -10.70 1.41
C ILE A 301 -2.22 -11.07 0.71
N ASP A 302 -2.91 -10.12 0.09
CA ASP A 302 -4.18 -10.37 -0.60
C ASP A 302 -4.34 -9.55 -1.88
N MET A 303 -4.64 -10.24 -2.97
CA MET A 303 -4.91 -9.66 -4.30
C MET A 303 -6.36 -9.18 -4.47
N GLY A 304 -7.21 -9.29 -3.46
CA GLY A 304 -8.58 -8.75 -3.47
C GLY A 304 -9.62 -9.64 -4.16
N CYS A 305 -9.32 -10.92 -4.44
CA CYS A 305 -10.27 -11.83 -5.07
C CYS A 305 -11.46 -12.14 -4.14
N LEU A 306 -12.70 -12.02 -4.62
CA LEU A 306 -13.92 -12.17 -3.82
C LEU A 306 -14.52 -13.58 -3.82
N CYS A 307 -13.82 -14.58 -4.36
CA CYS A 307 -14.33 -15.94 -4.35
C CYS A 307 -14.53 -16.45 -2.91
N MET A 308 -15.43 -17.42 -2.73
CA MET A 308 -15.77 -17.96 -1.41
C MET A 308 -14.54 -18.44 -0.62
N GLY A 309 -13.55 -19.03 -1.31
CA GLY A 309 -12.31 -19.47 -0.68
C GLY A 309 -11.48 -18.31 -0.13
N CYS A 310 -11.23 -17.27 -0.93
CA CYS A 310 -10.51 -16.08 -0.49
C CYS A 310 -11.26 -15.35 0.63
N SER A 311 -12.57 -15.16 0.49
CA SER A 311 -13.41 -14.51 1.51
C SER A 311 -13.41 -15.26 2.83
N ARG A 312 -13.46 -16.61 2.81
CA ARG A 312 -13.32 -17.43 4.03
C ARG A 312 -11.94 -17.23 4.68
N LYS A 313 -10.86 -17.24 3.89
CA LYS A 313 -9.50 -17.06 4.40
C LYS A 313 -9.31 -15.67 5.03
N ARG A 314 -9.88 -14.61 4.42
CA ARG A 314 -9.93 -13.27 5.04
C ARG A 314 -10.65 -13.28 6.39
N GLY A 315 -11.78 -13.98 6.50
CA GLY A 315 -12.50 -14.11 7.77
C GLY A 315 -11.63 -14.74 8.86
N ILE A 316 -10.85 -15.78 8.53
CA ILE A 316 -9.88 -16.39 9.46
C ILE A 316 -8.81 -15.38 9.87
N PHE A 317 -8.24 -14.65 8.91
CA PHE A 317 -7.21 -13.64 9.16
C PHE A 317 -7.73 -12.49 10.04
N LEU A 318 -8.94 -12.02 9.78
CA LEU A 318 -9.59 -10.99 10.58
C LEU A 318 -9.74 -11.44 12.03
N LEU A 319 -10.18 -12.68 12.28
CA LEU A 319 -10.27 -13.23 13.63
C LEU A 319 -8.91 -13.29 14.35
N LYS A 320 -7.81 -13.58 13.63
CA LYS A 320 -6.45 -13.53 14.17
C LYS A 320 -6.07 -12.10 14.57
N LEU A 321 -6.26 -11.14 13.66
CA LEU A 321 -5.95 -9.72 13.92
C LEU A 321 -6.76 -9.17 15.11
N MET A 322 -8.03 -9.54 15.23
CA MET A 322 -8.88 -9.14 16.36
C MET A 322 -8.35 -9.64 17.71
N LYS A 323 -7.59 -10.75 17.72
CA LYS A 323 -6.92 -11.30 18.91
C LYS A 323 -5.51 -10.76 19.11
N GLY A 324 -5.02 -9.89 18.22
CA GLY A 324 -3.62 -9.44 18.20
C GLY A 324 -2.63 -10.49 17.70
N GLU A 325 -3.10 -11.55 17.03
CA GLU A 325 -2.24 -12.56 16.46
C GLU A 325 -1.66 -12.09 15.11
N PRO A 326 -0.36 -12.32 14.85
CA PRO A 326 0.27 -11.97 13.58
C PRO A 326 -0.21 -12.87 12.42
N ILE A 327 -0.21 -12.31 11.21
CA ILE A 327 -0.48 -13.04 9.96
C ILE A 327 0.84 -13.20 9.21
N TYR A 328 1.18 -14.45 8.89
CA TYR A 328 2.38 -14.78 8.09
C TYR A 328 2.04 -15.35 6.71
N ASP A 329 0.82 -15.87 6.54
CA ASP A 329 0.39 -16.53 5.31
C ASP A 329 -0.18 -15.52 4.30
N LYS A 330 -0.02 -15.80 3.00
CA LYS A 330 -0.70 -15.08 1.92
C LYS A 330 -2.06 -15.71 1.56
N ILE A 331 -2.96 -14.89 1.03
CA ILE A 331 -4.23 -15.30 0.41
C ILE A 331 -4.01 -15.48 -1.09
N GLU A 332 -3.48 -16.63 -1.46
CA GLU A 332 -3.35 -17.04 -2.85
C GLU A 332 -4.66 -17.68 -3.34
N HIS A 333 -5.21 -17.19 -4.45
CA HIS A 333 -6.53 -17.62 -4.95
C HIS A 333 -6.63 -19.13 -5.15
N ILE A 334 -5.65 -19.73 -5.84
CA ILE A 334 -5.64 -21.17 -6.15
C ILE A 334 -5.60 -22.00 -4.86
N SER A 335 -4.75 -21.63 -3.92
CA SER A 335 -4.61 -22.30 -2.62
C SER A 335 -5.89 -22.19 -1.79
N ALA A 336 -6.42 -20.97 -1.64
CA ALA A 336 -7.64 -20.72 -0.87
C ALA A 336 -8.88 -21.40 -1.48
N ALA A 337 -8.98 -21.45 -2.81
CA ALA A 337 -10.06 -22.15 -3.51
C ALA A 337 -10.00 -23.67 -3.27
N LYS A 338 -8.80 -24.27 -3.38
CA LYS A 338 -8.58 -25.69 -3.10
C LYS A 338 -8.89 -26.05 -1.66
N GLU A 339 -8.43 -25.24 -0.70
CA GLU A 339 -8.71 -25.43 0.73
C GLU A 339 -10.21 -25.40 1.01
N TYR A 340 -10.93 -24.42 0.45
CA TYR A 340 -12.38 -24.31 0.60
C TYR A 340 -13.12 -25.53 0.04
N ILE A 341 -12.75 -26.02 -1.15
CA ILE A 341 -13.36 -27.22 -1.73
C ILE A 341 -13.10 -28.44 -0.84
N LYS A 342 -11.87 -28.60 -0.33
CA LYS A 342 -11.49 -29.71 0.56
C LYS A 342 -12.31 -29.70 1.86
N GLU A 343 -12.45 -28.53 2.49
CA GLU A 343 -13.27 -28.38 3.70
C GLU A 343 -14.76 -28.63 3.41
N LYS A 344 -15.29 -28.12 2.29
CA LYS A 344 -16.67 -28.37 1.87
C LYS A 344 -16.93 -29.88 1.66
N ALA A 345 -15.98 -30.60 1.07
CA ALA A 345 -16.06 -32.05 0.88
C ALA A 345 -16.12 -32.83 2.20
N LYS A 346 -15.29 -32.47 3.20
CA LYS A 346 -15.33 -33.07 4.55
C LYS A 346 -16.71 -32.93 5.21
N HIS A 347 -17.35 -31.77 5.04
CA HIS A 347 -18.66 -31.50 5.62
C HIS A 347 -19.83 -32.05 4.78
N MET A 348 -19.61 -32.40 3.51
CA MET A 348 -20.65 -32.94 2.64
C MET A 348 -21.18 -34.28 3.17
N HIS A 349 -20.31 -35.16 3.67
CA HIS A 349 -20.72 -36.41 4.32
C HIS A 349 -21.60 -36.19 5.56
N VAL A 350 -21.36 -35.12 6.32
CA VAL A 350 -22.17 -34.77 7.50
C VAL A 350 -23.57 -34.30 7.08
N TYR A 351 -23.67 -33.54 5.99
CA TYR A 351 -24.95 -33.09 5.42
C TYR A 351 -25.77 -34.25 4.84
N TYR A 352 -25.15 -35.17 4.09
CA TYR A 352 -25.82 -36.37 3.60
C TYR A 352 -26.31 -37.27 4.74
N LYS A 353 -25.53 -37.41 5.82
CA LYS A 353 -25.96 -38.16 7.01
C LYS A 353 -27.16 -37.50 7.70
N LYS A 354 -27.16 -36.17 7.86
CA LYS A 354 -28.29 -35.42 8.44
C LYS A 354 -29.56 -35.46 7.57
N GLN A 355 -29.44 -35.39 6.24
CA GLN A 355 -30.58 -35.51 5.33
C GLN A 355 -31.18 -36.91 5.34
N ASN A 356 -30.36 -37.95 5.34
CA ASN A 356 -30.84 -39.34 5.49
C ASN A 356 -31.49 -39.56 6.86
N THR A 357 -30.96 -38.94 7.93
CA THR A 357 -31.58 -39.03 9.26
C THR A 357 -32.95 -38.32 9.28
N LYS A 358 -33.08 -37.14 8.66
CA LYS A 358 -34.38 -36.44 8.53
C LYS A 358 -35.37 -37.20 7.65
N GLN A 359 -34.94 -37.77 6.53
CA GLN A 359 -35.82 -38.59 5.68
C GLN A 359 -36.28 -39.88 6.38
N ASN A 360 -35.41 -40.49 7.20
CA ASN A 360 -35.78 -41.67 8.00
C ASN A 360 -36.74 -41.33 9.14
N VAL A 361 -36.60 -40.17 9.79
CA VAL A 361 -37.55 -39.70 10.82
C VAL A 361 -38.91 -39.38 10.19
N VAL A 362 -38.95 -38.77 9.01
CA VAL A 362 -40.20 -38.51 8.27
C VAL A 362 -40.87 -39.83 7.85
N LYS A 363 -40.12 -40.83 7.35
CA LYS A 363 -40.66 -42.16 7.03
C LYS A 363 -41.17 -42.92 8.26
N GLN A 364 -40.46 -42.87 9.39
CA GLN A 364 -40.90 -43.54 10.63
C GLN A 364 -42.17 -42.89 11.23
N ASN A 365 -42.28 -41.56 11.14
CA ASN A 365 -43.51 -40.86 11.56
C ASN A 365 -44.67 -41.10 10.61
N PHE A 366 -44.42 -41.28 9.31
CA PHE A 366 -45.45 -41.67 8.35
C PHE A 366 -45.97 -43.08 8.68
N ILE A 367 -45.11 -44.05 8.95
CA ILE A 367 -45.50 -45.45 9.26
C ILE A 367 -46.24 -45.57 10.61
N ARG A 368 -45.96 -44.69 11.59
CA ARG A 368 -46.68 -44.66 12.87
C ARG A 368 -48.10 -44.08 12.80
N ASN A 369 -48.43 -43.32 11.76
CA ASN A 369 -49.77 -42.75 11.57
C ASN A 369 -50.72 -43.66 10.76
N PHE A 370 -50.25 -44.85 10.35
CA PHE A 370 -51.03 -45.87 9.62
C PHE A 370 -51.12 -47.21 10.37
N LYS A 371 -50.88 -47.21 11.68
CA LYS A 371 -51.27 -48.28 12.62
C LYS A 371 -52.16 -47.66 13.67
#